data_AF-A0AAE0NBG6-F1
#
_entry.id   AF-A0AAE0NBG6-F1
#
_cell.length_a   1.000
_cell.length_b   1.000
_cell.length_c   1.000
_cell.angle_alpha   90.00
_cell.angle_beta   90.00
_cell.angle_gamma   90.00
#
_symmetry.space_group_name_H-M   'P 1'
#
loop_
_entity.id
_entity.type
_entity.pdbx_description
1 polymer ?
#
loop_
_entity_poly.entity_id
_entity_poly.type
_entity_poly.pdbx_seq_one_letter_code
_entity_poly.pdbx_strand_id
1 'polypeptide(L)'
;MSYNNNPYQQAPAAEQGYGSRQPHEMQPVYGQPYNSQPYSNEPYNSPSQQDYNTPNPQQPQSPNVLSTGDFLQRVSAIREDIQSLNASVEEIASLHQRALTSSDGQARSQLDALVAQTQIKNTSIQGQIKTLKSDAERTTDGSFGMKKRQFESLNNEYKEQIQRFLREEQEYRERYREQIARQYRIVNPAASEDEVRQAADADWGNEGVFQTALKSNRSGHASEVLRNVQARHTELLGIERSIRELLDLLNYLNQQILEQGQVIEAVAQKADETETHLDNANVQITKGVEHARRRRRLKWWCALVVFLIIVAIAVGVGVGVVVSKNAAKAATG
;
A
#
# COMPACT_ATOMS: atom_id res chain seq x y z
N MET A 1 46.33 43.62 15.37
CA MET A 1 45.85 42.37 14.74
C MET A 1 45.23 41.54 15.85
N SER A 2 44.08 40.90 15.77
CA SER A 2 42.88 40.96 14.93
C SER A 2 41.84 40.14 15.72
N TYR A 3 40.60 40.66 15.79
CA TYR A 3 39.31 40.06 16.14
C TYR A 3 39.20 38.71 16.88
N ASN A 4 38.48 38.77 18.00
CA ASN A 4 37.68 37.70 18.59
C ASN A 4 36.20 38.04 18.32
N ASN A 5 35.36 37.08 17.87
CA ASN A 5 33.96 37.04 18.31
C ASN A 5 33.24 35.72 17.97
N ASN A 6 32.64 35.15 19.02
CA ASN A 6 31.66 34.07 19.01
C ASN A 6 30.24 34.67 18.92
N PRO A 7 29.27 34.01 18.26
CA PRO A 7 27.89 34.47 18.21
C PRO A 7 26.99 33.79 19.27
N TYR A 8 25.88 34.46 19.56
CA TYR A 8 24.70 34.04 20.36
C TYR A 8 24.70 34.35 21.85
N GLN A 9 24.03 35.46 22.22
CA GLN A 9 22.94 35.46 23.21
C GLN A 9 22.09 36.75 23.16
N GLN A 10 20.77 36.52 23.05
CA GLN A 10 19.63 37.23 23.66
C GLN A 10 19.13 38.62 23.19
N ALA A 11 17.80 38.70 23.11
CA ALA A 11 16.83 39.75 22.72
C ALA A 11 16.77 40.93 23.74
N PRO A 12 15.89 41.99 23.68
CA PRO A 12 14.57 42.10 23.01
C PRO A 12 14.11 43.50 22.43
N ALA A 13 12.92 43.48 21.80
CA ALA A 13 11.82 44.48 21.73
C ALA A 13 11.94 45.89 21.09
N ALA A 14 10.85 46.25 20.36
CA ALA A 14 10.33 47.59 19.98
C ALA A 14 11.17 48.39 18.94
N GLU A 15 10.68 49.20 17.99
CA GLU A 15 9.39 49.85 17.73
C GLU A 15 9.43 50.51 16.31
N GLN A 16 8.24 50.78 15.73
CA GLN A 16 7.87 51.89 14.81
C GLN A 16 8.20 51.95 13.29
N GLY A 17 7.12 52.13 12.52
CA GLY A 17 6.96 53.03 11.35
C GLY A 17 7.34 52.45 9.98
N TYR A 18 6.68 52.63 8.84
CA TYR A 18 5.54 53.37 8.26
C TYR A 18 5.22 52.57 6.97
N GLY A 19 4.05 52.53 6.33
CA GLY A 19 2.80 53.26 6.39
C GLY A 19 1.92 52.89 5.18
N SER A 20 0.63 53.24 5.28
CA SER A 20 -0.35 53.47 4.19
C SER A 20 -0.83 52.25 3.37
N ARG A 21 -2.12 52.06 3.07
CA ARG A 21 -3.36 52.83 3.28
C ARG A 21 -4.54 51.85 3.09
N GLN A 22 -5.64 52.15 3.75
CA GLN A 22 -6.87 51.37 3.87
C GLN A 22 -8.00 52.06 3.04
N PRO A 23 -9.28 51.63 3.12
CA PRO A 23 -10.04 50.90 2.09
C PRO A 23 -11.16 51.76 1.47
N HIS A 24 -11.95 51.23 0.52
CA HIS A 24 -13.25 51.82 0.14
C HIS A 24 -14.36 50.78 -0.08
N GLU A 25 -15.57 51.27 0.17
CA GLU A 25 -16.80 50.60 0.63
C GLU A 25 -17.78 50.20 -0.49
N MET A 26 -18.91 49.62 -0.07
CA MET A 26 -19.99 49.01 -0.84
C MET A 26 -21.04 50.00 -1.44
N GLN A 27 -21.54 49.64 -2.65
CA GLN A 27 -22.92 49.78 -3.19
C GLN A 27 -23.52 51.18 -3.52
N PRO A 28 -24.67 51.29 -4.26
CA PRO A 28 -25.13 50.68 -5.53
C PRO A 28 -25.70 51.75 -6.52
N VAL A 29 -26.39 51.37 -7.63
CA VAL A 29 -27.63 51.99 -8.22
C VAL A 29 -27.81 51.84 -9.77
N TYR A 30 -29.00 51.34 -10.14
CA TYR A 30 -29.89 51.35 -11.34
C TYR A 30 -29.54 51.97 -12.73
N GLY A 31 -30.05 51.31 -13.80
CA GLY A 31 -30.68 51.97 -14.98
C GLY A 31 -30.41 51.39 -16.39
N GLN A 32 -31.41 50.72 -17.00
CA GLN A 32 -31.58 50.49 -18.46
C GLN A 32 -32.11 51.79 -19.17
N PRO A 33 -32.21 51.98 -20.53
CA PRO A 33 -32.54 50.97 -21.57
C PRO A 33 -31.97 51.15 -23.02
N TYR A 34 -32.30 50.16 -23.87
CA TYR A 34 -32.41 50.03 -25.34
C TYR A 34 -32.06 51.20 -26.31
N ASN A 35 -31.30 50.91 -27.39
CA ASN A 35 -31.79 51.07 -28.79
C ASN A 35 -30.90 50.38 -29.87
N SER A 36 -31.50 50.17 -31.05
CA SER A 36 -31.19 49.34 -32.24
C SER A 36 -30.15 49.84 -33.27
N GLN A 37 -29.49 48.87 -33.95
CA GLN A 37 -29.02 48.71 -35.37
C GLN A 37 -29.05 49.92 -36.36
N PRO A 38 -28.18 50.01 -37.43
CA PRO A 38 -27.96 48.93 -38.41
C PRO A 38 -26.57 48.84 -39.12
N TYR A 39 -26.49 47.81 -39.97
CA TYR A 39 -25.40 47.32 -40.83
C TYR A 39 -24.96 48.28 -41.96
N SER A 40 -23.66 48.26 -42.29
CA SER A 40 -23.13 48.66 -43.62
C SER A 40 -21.94 47.78 -44.03
N ASN A 41 -21.93 47.40 -45.32
CA ASN A 41 -21.09 46.38 -45.95
C ASN A 41 -19.83 46.95 -46.66
N GLU A 42 -18.81 46.07 -46.78
CA GLU A 42 -17.68 46.00 -47.76
C GLU A 42 -16.38 46.83 -47.53
N PRO A 43 -15.17 46.40 -48.01
CA PRO A 43 -14.78 45.10 -48.61
C PRO A 43 -13.50 44.44 -48.01
N TYR A 44 -13.26 43.23 -48.49
CA TYR A 44 -12.16 42.28 -48.24
C TYR A 44 -10.73 42.88 -48.16
N ASN A 45 -10.01 42.56 -47.09
CA ASN A 45 -8.54 42.45 -47.10
C ASN A 45 -8.08 41.33 -46.14
N SER A 46 -7.26 40.41 -46.62
CA SER A 46 -6.55 39.38 -45.86
C SER A 46 -5.19 39.16 -46.53
N PRO A 47 -4.14 38.67 -45.85
CA PRO A 47 -4.07 38.23 -44.44
C PRO A 47 -2.82 38.78 -43.69
N SER A 48 -2.90 38.89 -42.36
CA SER A 48 -1.72 38.67 -41.51
C SER A 48 -2.14 37.88 -40.29
N GLN A 49 -1.46 36.75 -40.09
CA GLN A 49 -1.72 35.83 -38.99
C GLN A 49 -1.41 36.54 -37.67
N GLN A 50 -2.46 36.90 -36.93
CA GLN A 50 -2.36 37.23 -35.52
C GLN A 50 -2.69 35.97 -34.73
N ASP A 51 -1.65 35.49 -34.07
CA ASP A 51 -1.60 34.40 -33.12
C ASP A 51 -2.64 34.66 -32.02
N TYR A 52 -3.83 34.06 -32.15
CA TYR A 52 -4.78 34.00 -31.06
C TYR A 52 -4.24 33.01 -30.03
N ASN A 53 -3.39 33.53 -29.14
CA ASN A 53 -3.01 32.88 -27.90
C ASN A 53 -4.28 32.75 -27.05
N THR A 54 -5.03 31.69 -27.29
CA THR A 54 -6.17 31.29 -26.48
C THR A 54 -5.60 30.94 -25.09
N PRO A 55 -6.04 31.57 -23.99
CA PRO A 55 -5.62 31.14 -22.67
C PRO A 55 -6.06 29.70 -22.50
N ASN A 56 -5.11 28.78 -22.56
CA ASN A 56 -5.33 27.37 -22.22
C ASN A 56 -6.02 27.35 -20.85
N PRO A 57 -7.20 26.73 -20.68
CA PRO A 57 -7.77 26.57 -19.36
C PRO A 57 -6.75 25.77 -18.55
N GLN A 58 -6.13 26.44 -17.58
CA GLN A 58 -5.19 25.83 -16.66
C GLN A 58 -5.90 24.64 -16.04
N GLN A 59 -5.43 23.44 -16.39
CA GLN A 59 -5.84 22.21 -15.72
C GLN A 59 -5.67 22.47 -14.21
N PRO A 60 -6.66 22.09 -13.38
CA PRO A 60 -6.53 22.21 -11.94
C PRO A 60 -5.22 21.52 -11.56
N GLN A 61 -4.28 22.27 -10.96
CA GLN A 61 -3.00 21.72 -10.56
C GLN A 61 -3.28 20.47 -9.74
N SER A 62 -2.84 19.32 -10.24
CA SER A 62 -2.94 18.07 -9.51
C SER A 62 -2.38 18.32 -8.11
N PRO A 63 -3.03 17.84 -7.03
CA PRO A 63 -2.36 17.78 -5.74
C PRO A 63 -1.00 17.13 -5.97
N ASN A 64 0.04 17.55 -5.25
CA ASN A 64 1.46 17.25 -5.47
C ASN A 64 1.78 15.73 -5.41
N VAL A 65 1.18 14.91 -6.27
CA VAL A 65 1.13 13.45 -6.28
C VAL A 65 1.98 12.92 -7.41
N LEU A 66 2.67 11.83 -7.13
CA LEU A 66 3.56 11.17 -8.08
C LEU A 66 2.78 10.70 -9.30
N SER A 67 3.43 10.72 -10.46
CA SER A 67 2.90 10.02 -11.62
C SER A 67 2.80 8.52 -11.31
N THR A 68 1.94 7.80 -12.03
CA THR A 68 1.84 6.33 -11.88
C THR A 68 3.20 5.64 -12.13
N GLY A 69 3.96 6.11 -13.12
CA GLY A 69 5.29 5.57 -13.41
C GLY A 69 6.27 5.77 -12.25
N ASP A 70 6.36 6.99 -11.72
CA ASP A 70 7.27 7.31 -10.62
C ASP A 70 6.89 6.56 -9.33
N PHE A 71 5.59 6.41 -9.08
CA PHE A 71 5.08 5.64 -7.95
C PHE A 71 5.53 4.18 -8.04
N LEU A 72 5.33 3.54 -9.20
CA LEU A 72 5.71 2.14 -9.41
C LEU A 72 7.23 1.95 -9.35
N GLN A 73 8.01 2.90 -9.86
CA GLN A 73 9.47 2.87 -9.74
C GLN A 73 9.92 2.90 -8.28
N ARG A 74 9.30 3.75 -7.45
CA ARG A 74 9.57 3.79 -6.01
C ARG A 74 9.15 2.50 -5.31
N VAL A 75 8.01 1.92 -5.66
CA VAL A 75 7.59 0.61 -5.14
C VAL A 75 8.63 -0.46 -5.44
N SER A 76 9.13 -0.53 -6.68
CA SER A 76 10.16 -1.50 -7.05
C SER A 76 11.46 -1.30 -6.27
N ALA A 77 11.94 -0.06 -6.14
CA ALA A 77 13.12 0.24 -5.35
C ALA A 77 12.98 -0.18 -3.88
N ILE A 78 11.81 0.06 -3.27
CA ILE A 78 11.57 -0.38 -1.89
C ILE A 78 11.50 -1.90 -1.80
N ARG A 79 10.95 -2.60 -2.79
CA ARG A 79 10.98 -4.08 -2.82
C ARG A 79 12.40 -4.62 -2.87
N GLU A 80 13.28 -4.00 -3.66
CA GLU A 80 14.70 -4.36 -3.70
C GLU A 80 15.37 -4.14 -2.34
N ASP A 81 15.08 -3.02 -1.68
CA ASP A 81 15.57 -2.75 -0.32
C ASP A 81 15.07 -3.80 0.68
N ILE A 82 13.78 -4.18 0.64
CA ILE A 82 13.19 -5.25 1.47
C ILE A 82 13.84 -6.60 1.17
N GLN A 83 14.07 -6.95 -0.09
CA GLN A 83 14.75 -8.18 -0.47
C GLN A 83 16.18 -8.21 0.07
N SER A 84 16.90 -7.09 0.04
CA SER A 84 18.25 -7.01 0.58
C SER A 84 18.28 -7.18 2.11
N LEU A 85 17.20 -6.86 2.84
CA LEU A 85 17.09 -7.16 4.27
C LEU A 85 17.11 -8.67 4.54
N ASN A 86 16.60 -9.51 3.64
CA ASN A 86 16.68 -10.96 3.83
C ASN A 86 18.12 -11.44 3.91
N ALA A 87 18.97 -10.96 3.01
CA ALA A 87 20.39 -11.28 3.03
C ALA A 87 21.05 -10.77 4.31
N SER A 88 20.73 -9.54 4.74
CA SER A 88 21.25 -8.98 5.99
C SER A 88 20.84 -9.80 7.22
N VAL A 89 19.58 -10.26 7.31
CA VAL A 89 19.09 -11.07 8.43
C VAL A 89 19.81 -12.43 8.50
N GLU A 90 20.03 -13.07 7.34
CA GLU A 90 20.75 -14.34 7.28
C GLU A 90 22.23 -14.19 7.66
N GLU A 91 22.85 -13.11 7.22
CA GLU A 91 24.22 -12.80 7.61
C GLU A 91 24.33 -12.46 9.11
N ILE A 92 23.40 -11.67 9.65
CA ILE A 92 23.28 -11.41 11.10
C ILE A 92 23.16 -12.72 11.89
N ALA A 93 22.29 -13.65 11.45
CA ALA A 93 22.16 -14.95 12.09
C ALA A 93 23.49 -15.74 12.06
N SER A 94 24.17 -15.77 10.91
CA SER A 94 25.48 -16.43 10.79
C SER A 94 26.53 -15.81 11.74
N LEU A 95 26.51 -14.49 11.89
CA LEU A 95 27.41 -13.75 12.76
C LEU A 95 27.10 -13.98 14.24
N HIS A 96 25.83 -14.03 14.63
CA HIS A 96 25.44 -14.43 15.98
C HIS A 96 25.90 -15.86 16.29
N GLN A 97 25.70 -16.80 15.37
CA GLN A 97 26.14 -18.17 15.56
C GLN A 97 27.67 -18.23 15.75
N ARG A 98 28.42 -17.52 14.92
CA ARG A 98 29.88 -17.45 15.03
C ARG A 98 30.29 -16.81 16.36
N ALA A 99 29.68 -15.67 16.69
CA ALA A 99 29.92 -14.97 17.95
C ALA A 99 29.66 -15.88 19.15
N LEU A 100 28.61 -16.71 19.16
CA LEU A 100 28.32 -17.67 20.23
C LEU A 100 29.40 -18.76 20.39
N THR A 101 29.95 -19.25 19.27
CA THR A 101 30.89 -20.39 19.26
C THR A 101 32.35 -20.00 19.49
N SER A 102 32.74 -18.77 19.18
CA SER A 102 34.13 -18.31 19.30
C SER A 102 34.23 -16.98 20.04
N SER A 103 35.36 -16.73 20.70
CA SER A 103 35.71 -15.40 21.23
C SER A 103 36.26 -14.48 20.13
N ASP A 104 35.70 -14.57 18.93
CA ASP A 104 36.17 -13.82 17.76
C ASP A 104 35.66 -12.37 17.82
N GLY A 105 36.55 -11.45 18.18
CA GLY A 105 36.26 -10.02 18.22
C GLY A 105 35.93 -9.42 16.85
N GLN A 106 36.43 -10.00 15.75
CA GLN A 106 36.10 -9.53 14.40
C GLN A 106 34.65 -9.86 14.04
N ALA A 107 34.17 -11.05 14.42
CA ALA A 107 32.78 -11.44 14.21
C ALA A 107 31.80 -10.49 14.93
N ARG A 108 32.12 -10.09 16.15
CA ARG A 108 31.32 -9.14 16.95
C ARG A 108 31.27 -7.75 16.30
N SER A 109 32.42 -7.24 15.89
CA SER A 109 32.48 -5.94 15.20
C SER A 109 31.68 -5.94 13.89
N GLN A 110 31.77 -7.02 13.10
CA GLN A 110 30.98 -7.19 11.88
C GLN A 110 29.47 -7.26 12.18
N LEU A 111 29.09 -7.96 13.25
CA LEU A 111 27.70 -8.05 13.70
C LEU A 111 27.16 -6.67 14.06
N ASP A 112 27.86 -5.91 14.91
CA ASP A 112 27.44 -4.57 15.33
C ASP A 112 27.28 -3.63 14.13
N ALA A 113 28.23 -3.67 13.18
CA ALA A 113 28.18 -2.86 11.97
C ALA A 113 26.99 -3.24 11.07
N LEU A 114 26.72 -4.53 10.89
CA LEU A 114 25.64 -5.02 10.05
C LEU A 114 24.25 -4.74 10.68
N VAL A 115 24.12 -4.88 12.00
CA VAL A 115 22.91 -4.51 12.74
C VAL A 115 22.65 -3.00 12.58
N ALA A 116 23.66 -2.15 12.77
CA ALA A 116 23.52 -0.71 12.58
C ALA A 116 23.13 -0.34 11.13
N GLN A 117 23.75 -0.98 10.14
CA GLN A 117 23.38 -0.80 8.73
C GLN A 117 21.94 -1.22 8.45
N THR A 118 21.51 -2.35 9.03
CA THR A 118 20.15 -2.88 8.89
C THR A 118 19.13 -1.93 9.51
N GLN A 119 19.44 -1.33 10.66
CA GLN A 119 18.60 -0.32 11.31
C GLN A 119 18.42 0.95 10.46
N ILE A 120 19.50 1.43 9.84
CA ILE A 120 19.45 2.57 8.90
C ILE A 120 18.53 2.22 7.71
N LYS A 121 18.69 1.02 7.15
CA LYS A 121 17.86 0.55 6.03
C LYS A 121 16.39 0.45 6.42
N ASN A 122 16.08 -0.10 7.59
CA ASN A 122 14.72 -0.18 8.12
C ASN A 122 14.06 1.20 8.25
N THR A 123 14.81 2.19 8.74
CA THR A 123 14.35 3.58 8.88
C THR A 123 14.08 4.22 7.50
N SER A 124 14.96 3.95 6.53
CA SER A 124 14.80 4.41 5.14
C SER A 124 13.54 3.83 4.49
N ILE A 125 13.37 2.51 4.56
CA ILE A 125 12.19 1.81 4.03
C ILE A 125 10.91 2.34 4.68
N GLN A 126 10.92 2.51 6.00
CA GLN A 126 9.79 3.08 6.73
C GLN A 126 9.41 4.48 6.21
N GLY A 127 10.39 5.36 6.00
CA GLY A 127 10.17 6.70 5.46
C GLY A 127 9.63 6.70 4.02
N GLN A 128 10.14 5.79 3.18
CA GLN A 128 9.67 5.63 1.81
C GLN A 128 8.23 5.08 1.76
N ILE A 129 7.91 4.06 2.56
CA ILE A 129 6.54 3.52 2.70
C ILE A 129 5.57 4.60 3.18
N LYS A 130 5.96 5.41 4.16
CA LYS A 130 5.18 6.58 4.62
C LYS A 130 4.87 7.55 3.49
N THR A 131 5.87 7.81 2.65
CA THR A 131 5.73 8.72 1.49
C THR A 131 4.77 8.14 0.46
N LEU A 132 4.86 6.85 0.15
CA LEU A 132 3.94 6.16 -0.75
C LEU A 132 2.50 6.14 -0.21
N LYS A 133 2.33 5.91 1.09
CA LYS A 133 1.03 6.00 1.75
C LYS A 133 0.40 7.37 1.53
N SER A 134 1.13 8.42 1.86
CA SER A 134 0.66 9.79 1.71
C SER A 134 0.36 10.13 0.25
N ASP A 135 1.16 9.63 -0.69
CA ASP A 135 0.91 9.80 -2.12
C ASP A 135 -0.38 9.12 -2.56
N ALA A 136 -0.59 7.88 -2.14
CA ALA A 136 -1.81 7.13 -2.41
C ALA A 136 -3.04 7.86 -1.81
N GLU A 137 -2.99 8.30 -0.55
CA GLU A 137 -4.09 9.03 0.11
C GLU A 137 -4.45 10.35 -0.58
N ARG A 138 -3.47 11.04 -1.16
CA ARG A 138 -3.68 12.31 -1.87
C ARG A 138 -4.12 12.12 -3.33
N THR A 139 -4.02 10.90 -3.85
CA THR A 139 -4.41 10.58 -5.23
C THR A 139 -5.92 10.51 -5.34
N THR A 140 -6.52 11.38 -6.16
CA THR A 140 -7.98 11.46 -6.37
C THR A 140 -8.41 11.01 -7.76
N ASP A 141 -7.46 10.64 -8.62
CA ASP A 141 -7.72 10.16 -9.97
C ASP A 141 -7.94 8.63 -10.00
N GLY A 142 -8.13 8.09 -11.21
CA GLY A 142 -8.32 6.64 -11.41
C GLY A 142 -7.15 5.76 -10.98
N SER A 143 -5.96 6.33 -10.69
CA SER A 143 -4.80 5.57 -10.23
C SER A 143 -4.82 5.27 -8.72
N PHE A 144 -5.70 5.91 -7.95
CA PHE A 144 -5.82 5.73 -6.49
C PHE A 144 -5.88 4.25 -6.08
N GLY A 145 -6.80 3.48 -6.68
CA GLY A 145 -7.00 2.08 -6.32
C GLY A 145 -5.77 1.20 -6.62
N MET A 146 -5.04 1.50 -7.69
CA MET A 146 -3.78 0.81 -8.00
C MET A 146 -2.70 1.15 -6.99
N LYS A 147 -2.48 2.45 -6.73
CA LYS A 147 -1.47 2.91 -5.77
C LYS A 147 -1.72 2.37 -4.36
N LYS A 148 -2.98 2.38 -3.92
CA LYS A 148 -3.42 1.79 -2.65
C LYS A 148 -3.05 0.31 -2.55
N ARG A 149 -3.42 -0.50 -3.55
CA ARG A 149 -3.10 -1.94 -3.56
C ARG A 149 -1.60 -2.22 -3.56
N GLN A 150 -0.83 -1.47 -4.34
CA GLN A 150 0.63 -1.61 -4.37
C GLN A 150 1.26 -1.27 -3.02
N PHE A 151 0.82 -0.17 -2.40
CA PHE A 151 1.25 0.21 -1.06
C PHE A 151 0.88 -0.86 -0.01
N GLU A 152 -0.35 -1.35 0.02
CA GLU A 152 -0.80 -2.37 0.97
C GLU A 152 -0.01 -3.67 0.80
N SER A 153 0.20 -4.10 -0.45
CA SER A 153 1.04 -5.26 -0.76
C SER A 153 2.45 -5.09 -0.24
N LEU A 154 3.08 -3.93 -0.50
CA LEU A 154 4.43 -3.63 -0.05
C LEU A 154 4.55 -3.58 1.48
N ASN A 155 3.56 -2.98 2.15
CA ASN A 155 3.48 -2.90 3.60
C ASN A 155 3.37 -4.30 4.24
N ASN A 156 2.59 -5.19 3.63
CA ASN A 156 2.46 -6.57 4.09
C ASN A 156 3.74 -7.39 3.87
N GLU A 157 4.39 -7.23 2.73
CA GLU A 157 5.66 -7.89 2.40
C GLU A 157 6.77 -7.45 3.38
N TYR A 158 6.86 -6.15 3.67
CA TYR A 158 7.79 -5.64 4.67
C TYR A 158 7.46 -6.14 6.08
N LYS A 159 6.18 -6.17 6.45
CA LYS A 159 5.74 -6.70 7.74
C LYS A 159 6.16 -8.16 7.93
N GLU A 160 5.98 -9.00 6.92
CA GLU A 160 6.42 -10.40 6.95
C GLU A 160 7.94 -10.50 7.18
N GLN A 161 8.71 -9.64 6.51
CA GLN A 161 10.16 -9.57 6.67
C GLN A 161 10.57 -9.20 8.10
N ILE A 162 9.96 -8.18 8.68
CA ILE A 162 10.22 -7.76 10.07
C ILE A 162 9.82 -8.85 11.06
N GLN A 163 8.72 -9.56 10.82
CA GLN A 163 8.33 -10.70 11.65
C GLN A 163 9.32 -11.86 11.57
N ARG A 164 9.92 -12.11 10.39
CA ARG A 164 11.01 -13.09 10.27
C ARG A 164 12.21 -12.67 11.10
N PHE A 165 12.67 -11.44 10.93
CA PHE A 165 13.82 -10.94 11.69
C PHE A 165 13.57 -10.99 13.20
N LEU A 166 12.37 -10.61 13.66
CA LEU A 166 11.99 -10.69 15.06
C LEU A 166 12.09 -12.12 15.62
N ARG A 167 11.72 -13.15 14.84
CA ARG A 167 11.86 -14.56 15.27
C ARG A 167 13.32 -14.96 15.42
N GLU A 168 14.16 -14.59 14.47
CA GLU A 168 15.61 -14.87 14.52
C GLU A 168 16.23 -14.23 15.77
N GLU A 169 15.96 -12.95 16.02
CA GLU A 169 16.45 -12.23 17.22
C GLU A 169 15.95 -12.87 18.52
N GLN A 170 14.69 -13.31 18.57
CA GLN A 170 14.14 -14.02 19.74
C GLN A 170 14.84 -15.36 19.98
N GLU A 171 15.12 -16.11 18.92
CA GLU A 171 15.86 -17.37 19.03
C GLU A 171 17.29 -17.14 19.56
N TYR A 172 17.99 -16.14 19.03
CA TYR A 172 19.34 -15.83 19.51
C TYR A 172 19.31 -15.32 20.96
N ARG A 173 18.34 -14.49 21.34
CA ARG A 173 18.15 -14.07 22.74
C ARG A 173 18.13 -15.26 23.70
N GLU A 174 17.40 -16.32 23.35
CA GLU A 174 17.32 -17.54 24.16
C GLU A 174 18.66 -18.28 24.19
N ARG A 175 19.32 -18.46 23.03
CA ARG A 175 20.65 -19.09 22.95
C ARG A 175 21.72 -18.35 23.77
N TYR A 176 21.68 -17.02 23.80
CA TYR A 176 22.56 -16.20 24.62
C TYR A 176 22.30 -16.39 26.12
N ARG A 177 21.04 -16.39 26.55
CA ARG A 177 20.67 -16.67 27.95
C ARG A 177 21.12 -18.06 28.38
N GLU A 178 20.96 -19.07 27.52
CA GLU A 178 21.46 -20.42 27.79
C GLU A 178 22.99 -20.47 27.92
N GLN A 179 23.73 -19.76 27.07
CA GLN A 179 25.19 -19.67 27.16
C GLN A 179 25.64 -19.02 28.47
N ILE A 180 25.00 -17.92 28.87
CA ILE A 180 25.27 -17.25 30.15
C ILE A 180 25.00 -18.23 31.31
N ALA A 181 23.86 -18.91 31.30
CA ALA A 181 23.50 -19.90 32.31
C ALA A 181 24.53 -21.05 32.40
N ARG A 182 25.00 -21.56 31.27
CA ARG A 182 26.03 -22.62 31.23
C ARG A 182 27.35 -22.13 31.81
N GLN A 183 27.82 -20.95 31.40
CA GLN A 183 29.08 -20.38 31.90
C GLN A 183 29.00 -20.06 33.39
N TYR A 184 27.85 -19.57 33.87
CA TYR A 184 27.61 -19.34 35.28
C TYR A 184 27.71 -20.65 36.10
N ARG A 185 27.12 -21.76 35.62
CA ARG A 185 27.22 -23.08 36.28
C ARG A 185 28.67 -23.61 36.36
N ILE A 186 29.52 -23.29 35.39
CA ILE A 186 30.95 -23.68 35.43
C ILE A 186 31.65 -23.03 36.62
N VAL A 187 31.34 -21.76 36.90
CA VAL A 187 31.90 -21.04 38.05
C VAL A 187 31.24 -21.49 39.34
N ASN A 188 29.91 -21.63 39.34
CA ASN A 188 29.11 -21.99 40.52
C ASN A 188 28.37 -23.33 40.31
N PRO A 189 29.07 -24.47 40.45
CA PRO A 189 28.48 -25.79 40.19
C PRO A 189 27.41 -26.21 41.20
N ALA A 190 27.35 -25.57 42.37
CA ALA A 190 26.34 -25.80 43.39
C ALA A 190 25.13 -24.85 43.29
N ALA A 191 25.09 -23.96 42.29
CA ALA A 191 23.99 -23.02 42.10
C ALA A 191 22.67 -23.75 41.79
N SER A 192 21.58 -23.27 42.38
CA SER A 192 20.25 -23.79 42.07
C SER A 192 19.78 -23.35 40.68
N GLU A 193 18.82 -24.05 40.08
CA GLU A 193 18.25 -23.67 38.78
C GLU A 193 17.66 -22.25 38.79
N ASP A 194 17.02 -21.85 39.89
CA ASP A 194 16.48 -20.50 40.05
C ASP A 194 17.58 -19.43 40.11
N GLU A 195 18.70 -19.74 40.78
CA GLU A 195 19.86 -18.86 40.84
C GLU A 195 20.54 -18.72 39.47
N VAL A 196 20.66 -19.81 38.72
CA VAL A 196 21.21 -19.79 37.36
C VAL A 196 20.31 -18.99 36.42
N ARG A 197 18.99 -19.08 36.56
CA ARG A 197 18.05 -18.29 35.77
C ARG A 197 18.11 -16.81 36.11
N GLN A 198 18.17 -16.48 37.41
CA GLN A 198 18.39 -15.10 37.85
C GLN A 198 19.73 -14.56 37.35
N ALA A 199 20.77 -15.39 37.33
CA ALA A 199 22.06 -15.04 36.76
C ALA A 199 21.96 -14.79 35.24
N ALA A 200 21.20 -15.57 34.48
CA ALA A 200 20.99 -15.31 33.05
C ALA A 200 20.25 -13.99 32.77
N ASP A 201 19.50 -13.49 33.75
CA ASP A 201 18.71 -12.26 33.65
C ASP A 201 19.35 -11.08 34.38
N ALA A 202 20.46 -11.32 35.07
CA ALA A 202 21.16 -10.32 35.86
C ALA A 202 21.86 -9.31 34.94
N ASP A 203 21.94 -8.05 35.40
CA ASP A 203 22.71 -7.05 34.70
C ASP A 203 24.22 -7.22 34.96
N TRP A 204 24.88 -8.06 34.15
CA TRP A 204 26.33 -8.28 34.24
C TRP A 204 27.16 -7.06 33.81
N GLY A 205 26.53 -6.04 33.23
CA GLY A 205 27.16 -4.74 33.00
C GLY A 205 27.37 -3.95 34.29
N ASN A 206 26.66 -4.30 35.37
CA ASN A 206 26.82 -3.69 36.68
C ASN A 206 28.07 -4.24 37.38
N GLU A 207 29.07 -3.38 37.55
CA GLU A 207 30.33 -3.68 38.24
C GLU A 207 30.10 -4.29 39.64
N GLY A 208 29.06 -3.88 40.36
CA GLY A 208 28.72 -4.44 41.67
C GLY A 208 28.31 -5.92 41.63
N VAL A 209 27.56 -6.33 40.61
CA VAL A 209 27.14 -7.73 40.40
C VAL A 209 28.35 -8.58 40.03
N PHE A 210 29.17 -8.09 39.10
CA PHE A 210 30.40 -8.76 38.68
C PHE A 210 31.40 -8.95 39.82
N GLN A 211 31.67 -7.90 40.60
CA GLN A 211 32.59 -7.97 41.74
C GLN A 211 32.07 -8.88 42.85
N THR A 212 30.76 -8.98 43.04
CA THR A 212 30.16 -9.90 44.01
C THR A 212 30.37 -11.35 43.57
N ALA A 213 30.13 -11.66 42.29
CA ALA A 213 30.37 -12.99 41.71
C ALA A 213 31.86 -13.40 41.76
N LEU A 214 32.77 -12.46 41.53
CA LEU A 214 34.22 -12.70 41.60
C LEU A 214 34.70 -12.89 43.05
N LYS A 215 34.09 -12.20 44.02
CA LYS A 215 34.40 -12.37 45.45
C LYS A 215 34.03 -13.74 45.96
N SER A 216 32.91 -14.31 45.51
CA SER A 216 32.51 -15.68 45.83
C SER A 216 33.43 -16.73 45.20
N ASN A 217 34.13 -16.39 44.11
CA ASN A 217 34.94 -17.36 43.37
C ASN A 217 36.24 -16.71 42.84
N ARG A 218 37.27 -16.68 43.69
CA ARG A 218 38.54 -15.96 43.44
C ARG A 218 39.56 -16.69 42.56
N SER A 219 39.17 -17.78 41.90
CA SER A 219 40.10 -18.51 41.03
C SER A 219 40.35 -17.73 39.72
N GLY A 220 41.56 -17.81 39.17
CA GLY A 220 41.88 -17.18 37.88
C GLY A 220 40.97 -17.69 36.74
N HIS A 221 40.57 -18.96 36.82
CA HIS A 221 39.62 -19.58 35.90
C HIS A 221 38.20 -18.98 36.02
N ALA A 222 37.73 -18.71 37.25
CA ALA A 222 36.43 -18.07 37.45
C ALA A 222 36.38 -16.64 36.88
N SER A 223 37.47 -15.87 36.99
CA SER A 223 37.56 -14.52 36.43
C SER A 223 37.40 -14.50 34.91
N GLU A 224 38.02 -15.45 34.20
CA GLU A 224 37.92 -15.57 32.75
C GLU A 224 36.49 -15.93 32.30
N VAL A 225 35.86 -16.90 32.98
CA VAL A 225 34.49 -17.31 32.67
C VAL A 225 33.50 -16.18 32.94
N LEU A 226 33.66 -15.43 34.04
CA LEU A 226 32.81 -14.28 34.34
C LEU A 226 32.97 -13.14 33.31
N ARG A 227 34.17 -12.93 32.76
CA ARG A 227 34.36 -11.96 31.65
C ARG A 227 33.65 -12.41 30.38
N ASN A 228 33.63 -13.72 30.10
CA ASN A 228 32.85 -14.26 28.98
C ASN A 228 31.34 -14.06 29.20
N VAL A 229 30.86 -14.29 30.43
CA VAL A 229 29.46 -14.01 30.80
C VAL A 229 29.12 -12.54 30.55
N GLN A 230 29.98 -11.62 31.01
CA GLN A 230 29.78 -10.18 30.77
C GLN A 230 29.74 -9.84 29.28
N ALA A 231 30.63 -10.42 28.47
CA ALA A 231 30.61 -10.19 27.02
C ALA A 231 29.31 -10.70 26.37
N ARG A 232 28.84 -11.89 26.77
CA ARG A 232 27.56 -12.45 26.30
C ARG A 232 26.36 -11.63 26.72
N HIS A 233 26.41 -11.05 27.92
CA HIS A 233 25.36 -10.16 28.40
C HIS A 233 25.28 -8.87 27.58
N THR A 234 26.42 -8.26 27.24
CA THR A 234 26.44 -7.10 26.33
C THR A 234 25.83 -7.44 24.96
N GLU A 235 26.14 -8.61 24.41
CA GLU A 235 25.54 -9.10 23.16
C GLU A 235 24.02 -9.30 23.30
N LEU A 236 23.56 -9.88 24.42
CA LEU A 236 22.14 -10.04 24.74
C LEU A 236 21.40 -8.70 24.80
N LEU A 237 22.00 -7.66 25.41
CA LEU A 237 21.42 -6.32 25.45
C LEU A 237 21.26 -5.70 24.05
N GLY A 238 22.19 -5.99 23.13
CA GLY A 238 22.09 -5.60 21.73
C GLY A 238 20.87 -6.22 21.05
N ILE A 239 20.68 -7.53 21.21
CA ILE A 239 19.51 -8.28 20.72
C ILE A 239 18.20 -7.70 21.30
N GLU A 240 18.15 -7.44 22.60
CA GLU A 240 16.96 -6.84 23.20
C GLU A 240 16.63 -5.45 22.65
N ARG A 241 17.65 -4.66 22.29
CA ARG A 241 17.44 -3.37 21.62
C ARG A 241 16.87 -3.57 20.23
N SER A 242 17.46 -4.47 19.43
CA SER A 242 16.98 -4.85 18.11
C SER A 242 15.51 -5.30 18.17
N ILE A 243 15.15 -6.18 19.10
CA ILE A 243 13.77 -6.64 19.31
C ILE A 243 12.81 -5.47 19.58
N ARG A 244 13.17 -4.52 20.46
CA ARG A 244 12.31 -3.37 20.77
C ARG A 244 12.06 -2.52 19.51
N GLU A 245 13.12 -2.23 18.76
CA GLU A 245 13.03 -1.45 17.52
C GLU A 245 12.18 -2.16 16.44
N LEU A 246 12.35 -3.48 16.28
CA LEU A 246 11.54 -4.29 15.36
C LEU A 246 10.07 -4.32 15.77
N LEU A 247 9.77 -4.38 17.07
CA LEU A 247 8.39 -4.31 17.57
C LEU A 247 7.75 -2.94 17.31
N ASP A 248 8.48 -1.85 17.52
CA ASP A 248 8.00 -0.50 17.20
C ASP A 248 7.69 -0.35 15.72
N LEU A 249 8.57 -0.89 14.87
CA LEU A 249 8.36 -0.91 13.43
C LEU A 249 7.15 -1.79 13.04
N LEU A 250 6.99 -2.97 13.63
CA LEU A 250 5.85 -3.85 13.39
C LEU A 250 4.53 -3.15 13.77
N ASN A 251 4.51 -2.46 14.91
CA ASN A 251 3.36 -1.66 15.35
C ASN A 251 3.04 -0.54 14.35
N TYR A 252 4.06 0.17 13.88
CA TYR A 252 3.92 1.18 12.84
C TYR A 252 3.26 0.60 11.58
N LEU A 253 3.77 -0.53 11.06
CA LEU A 253 3.26 -1.18 9.84
C LEU A 253 1.82 -1.67 10.01
N ASN A 254 1.44 -2.15 11.18
CA ASN A 254 0.06 -2.55 11.49
C ASN A 254 -0.91 -1.36 11.42
N GLN A 255 -0.47 -0.18 11.85
CA GLN A 255 -1.26 1.05 11.81
C GLN A 255 -1.33 1.68 10.41
N GLN A 256 -0.42 1.33 9.50
CA GLN A 256 -0.36 1.96 8.17
C GLN A 256 -1.36 1.37 7.16
N ILE A 257 -2.05 0.28 7.50
CA ILE A 257 -3.12 -0.27 6.65
C ILE A 257 -4.25 0.75 6.63
N LEU A 258 -4.58 1.23 5.43
CA LEU A 258 -5.64 2.20 5.22
C LEU A 258 -6.98 1.57 5.62
N GLU A 259 -7.56 1.99 6.75
CA GLU A 259 -8.92 1.61 7.13
C GLU A 259 -9.88 1.88 5.96
N GLN A 260 -10.77 0.95 5.68
CA GLN A 260 -11.89 1.21 4.76
C GLN A 260 -12.91 2.12 5.47
N GLY A 261 -12.62 3.41 5.51
CA GLY A 261 -13.67 4.42 5.64
C GLY A 261 -14.42 4.50 4.31
N GLN A 262 -15.68 4.05 4.29
CA GLN A 262 -16.66 4.35 3.23
C GLN A 262 -16.51 5.83 2.85
N VAL A 263 -16.20 6.20 1.61
CA VAL A 263 -17.12 6.27 0.46
C VAL A 263 -16.31 6.03 -0.82
N ILE A 264 -16.53 4.88 -1.46
CA ILE A 264 -16.29 4.74 -2.90
C ILE A 264 -17.51 5.35 -3.57
N GLU A 265 -17.46 6.66 -3.84
CA GLU A 265 -18.43 7.29 -4.74
C GLU A 265 -17.82 8.54 -5.38
N ALA A 266 -16.75 8.32 -6.16
CA ALA A 266 -16.29 9.30 -7.15
C ALA A 266 -15.48 8.68 -8.31
N VAL A 267 -15.53 7.35 -8.47
CA VAL A 267 -14.95 6.65 -9.65
C VAL A 267 -15.95 5.67 -10.25
N ALA A 268 -17.24 5.99 -10.17
CA ALA A 268 -18.31 5.29 -10.88
C ALA A 268 -18.84 6.10 -12.09
N GLN A 269 -18.25 7.26 -12.40
CA GLN A 269 -18.70 8.10 -13.53
C GLN A 269 -17.58 8.57 -14.47
N LYS A 270 -16.33 8.11 -14.30
CA LYS A 270 -15.24 8.36 -15.27
C LYS A 270 -14.43 7.11 -15.66
N ALA A 271 -14.98 5.94 -15.37
CA ALA A 271 -14.60 4.67 -15.98
C ALA A 271 -15.72 4.10 -16.88
N ASP A 272 -16.90 4.74 -16.91
CA ASP A 272 -18.05 4.34 -17.72
C ASP A 272 -17.93 4.79 -19.20
N GLU A 273 -16.97 5.67 -19.52
CA GLU A 273 -16.68 6.09 -20.91
C GLU A 273 -15.44 5.40 -21.52
N THR A 274 -14.74 4.53 -20.77
CA THR A 274 -13.58 3.79 -21.30
C THR A 274 -13.76 2.26 -21.18
N GLU A 275 -14.99 1.79 -21.02
CA GLU A 275 -15.36 0.37 -21.16
C GLU A 275 -16.46 0.16 -22.22
N THR A 276 -16.53 1.00 -23.25
CA THR A 276 -17.42 0.79 -24.41
C THR A 276 -16.77 0.03 -25.57
N HIS A 277 -15.55 -0.51 -25.41
CA HIS A 277 -14.88 -1.25 -26.50
C HIS A 277 -14.10 -2.51 -26.13
N LEU A 278 -14.30 -3.12 -24.96
CA LEU A 278 -13.63 -4.40 -24.63
C LEU A 278 -14.51 -5.45 -23.93
N ASP A 279 -15.83 -5.45 -24.18
CA ASP A 279 -16.70 -6.60 -23.85
C ASP A 279 -17.29 -7.28 -25.11
N ASN A 280 -16.42 -7.51 -26.09
CA ASN A 280 -16.69 -8.27 -27.31
C ASN A 280 -15.76 -9.50 -27.48
N ALA A 281 -15.14 -9.99 -26.40
CA ALA A 281 -14.14 -11.06 -26.53
C ALA A 281 -14.44 -12.37 -25.78
N ASN A 282 -15.48 -12.46 -24.94
CA ASN A 282 -15.85 -13.75 -24.29
C ASN A 282 -17.35 -14.10 -24.27
N VAL A 283 -18.19 -13.38 -25.01
CA VAL A 283 -19.62 -13.73 -25.23
C VAL A 283 -19.90 -14.24 -26.66
N GLN A 284 -18.86 -14.53 -27.44
CA GLN A 284 -18.99 -15.03 -28.83
C GLN A 284 -18.79 -16.55 -29.04
N ILE A 285 -18.86 -17.39 -28.00
CA ILE A 285 -18.97 -18.86 -28.20
C ILE A 285 -20.26 -19.47 -27.61
N THR A 286 -20.92 -18.81 -26.66
CA THR A 286 -22.16 -19.32 -26.03
C THR A 286 -23.44 -18.58 -26.44
N LYS A 287 -23.41 -17.75 -27.50
CA LYS A 287 -24.63 -17.22 -28.14
C LYS A 287 -24.80 -17.63 -29.63
N GLY A 288 -23.89 -18.43 -30.17
CA GLY A 288 -23.94 -18.90 -31.56
C GLY A 288 -24.86 -20.10 -31.84
N VAL A 289 -25.20 -20.90 -30.83
CA VAL A 289 -25.98 -22.14 -31.03
C VAL A 289 -27.47 -22.01 -30.69
N GLU A 290 -27.89 -20.96 -29.96
CA GLU A 290 -29.29 -20.82 -29.54
C GLU A 290 -30.18 -20.05 -30.54
N HIS A 291 -29.61 -19.14 -31.33
CA HIS A 291 -30.38 -18.40 -32.36
C HIS A 291 -30.63 -19.19 -33.66
N ALA A 292 -29.95 -20.31 -33.89
CA ALA A 292 -30.21 -21.20 -35.02
C ALA A 292 -31.39 -22.16 -34.77
N ARG A 293 -31.58 -22.61 -33.52
CA ARG A 293 -32.67 -23.55 -33.17
C ARG A 293 -34.04 -22.87 -33.04
N ARG A 294 -34.10 -21.60 -32.62
CA ARG A 294 -35.37 -20.87 -32.46
C ARG A 294 -36.07 -20.55 -33.80
N ARG A 295 -35.29 -20.28 -34.87
CA ARG A 295 -35.84 -20.03 -36.22
C ARG A 295 -36.49 -21.27 -36.86
N ARG A 296 -36.03 -22.49 -36.56
CA ARG A 296 -36.63 -23.72 -37.10
C ARG A 296 -37.96 -24.06 -36.43
N ARG A 297 -38.10 -23.80 -35.12
CA ARG A 297 -39.35 -24.01 -34.37
C ARG A 297 -40.46 -23.03 -34.80
N LEU A 298 -40.12 -21.79 -35.14
CA LEU A 298 -41.08 -20.79 -35.62
C LEU A 298 -41.64 -21.10 -37.02
N LYS A 299 -40.83 -21.70 -37.92
CA LYS A 299 -41.32 -22.18 -39.23
C LYS A 299 -42.36 -23.30 -39.08
N TRP A 300 -42.17 -24.20 -38.12
CA TRP A 300 -43.13 -25.27 -37.83
C TRP A 300 -44.42 -24.76 -37.20
N TRP A 301 -44.35 -23.78 -36.31
CA TRP A 301 -45.54 -23.13 -35.76
C TRP A 301 -46.35 -22.38 -36.81
N CYS A 302 -45.70 -21.67 -37.73
CA CYS A 302 -46.39 -20.99 -38.83
C CYS A 302 -47.06 -22.00 -39.79
N ALA A 303 -46.38 -23.11 -40.12
CA ALA A 303 -46.95 -24.17 -40.95
C ALA A 303 -48.16 -24.86 -40.29
N LEU A 304 -48.13 -25.08 -38.98
CA LEU A 304 -49.25 -25.65 -38.23
C LEU A 304 -50.48 -24.73 -38.24
N VAL A 305 -50.28 -23.42 -38.06
CA VAL A 305 -51.36 -22.43 -38.12
C VAL A 305 -51.99 -22.38 -39.52
N VAL A 306 -51.19 -22.39 -40.58
CA VAL A 306 -51.70 -22.41 -41.96
C VAL A 306 -52.48 -23.69 -42.25
N PHE A 307 -52.01 -24.85 -41.77
CA PHE A 307 -52.73 -26.12 -41.92
C PHE A 307 -54.11 -26.09 -41.24
N LEU A 308 -54.21 -25.55 -40.02
CA LEU A 308 -55.49 -25.43 -39.32
C LEU A 308 -56.48 -24.53 -40.04
N ILE A 309 -56.01 -23.45 -40.67
CA ILE A 309 -56.87 -22.55 -41.47
C ILE A 309 -57.42 -23.30 -42.69
N ILE A 310 -56.58 -24.10 -43.39
CA ILE A 310 -57.02 -24.89 -44.54
C ILE A 310 -58.07 -25.94 -44.14
N VAL A 311 -57.88 -26.61 -42.99
CA VAL A 311 -58.86 -27.57 -42.47
C VAL A 311 -60.19 -26.90 -42.13
N ALA A 312 -60.16 -25.71 -41.51
CA ALA A 312 -61.39 -24.96 -41.21
C ALA A 312 -62.16 -24.57 -42.47
N ILE A 313 -61.46 -24.13 -43.52
CA ILE A 313 -62.07 -23.82 -44.82
C ILE A 313 -62.66 -25.09 -45.45
N ALA A 314 -61.93 -26.20 -45.44
CA ALA A 314 -62.41 -27.47 -46.00
C ALA A 314 -63.66 -28.00 -45.29
N VAL A 315 -63.73 -27.88 -43.95
CA VAL A 315 -64.92 -28.24 -43.17
C VAL A 315 -66.07 -27.29 -43.49
N GLY A 316 -65.81 -25.97 -43.58
CA GLY A 316 -66.84 -25.00 -43.95
C GLY A 316 -67.47 -25.26 -45.32
N VAL A 317 -66.63 -25.53 -46.33
CA VAL A 317 -67.10 -25.89 -47.68
C VAL A 317 -67.78 -27.26 -47.68
N GLY A 318 -67.24 -28.24 -46.95
CA GLY A 318 -67.83 -29.57 -46.81
C GLY A 318 -69.24 -29.53 -46.22
N VAL A 319 -69.43 -28.81 -45.10
CA VAL A 319 -70.74 -28.61 -44.48
C VAL A 319 -71.66 -27.80 -45.40
N GLY A 320 -71.16 -26.75 -46.06
CA GLY A 320 -71.95 -25.97 -47.03
C GLY A 320 -72.46 -26.82 -48.19
N VAL A 321 -71.63 -27.70 -48.76
CA VAL A 321 -72.01 -28.60 -49.87
C VAL A 321 -72.95 -29.71 -49.38
N VAL A 322 -72.75 -30.27 -48.19
CA VAL A 322 -73.65 -31.31 -47.63
C VAL A 322 -75.01 -30.72 -47.28
N VAL A 323 -75.07 -29.53 -46.68
CA VAL A 323 -76.33 -28.83 -46.41
C VAL A 323 -77.03 -28.45 -47.71
N SER A 324 -76.29 -27.98 -48.71
CA SER A 324 -76.86 -27.67 -50.04
C SER A 324 -77.38 -28.91 -50.76
N LYS A 325 -76.66 -30.05 -50.68
CA LYS A 325 -77.11 -31.34 -51.24
C LYS A 325 -78.32 -31.89 -50.49
N ASN A 326 -78.37 -31.76 -49.17
CA ASN A 326 -79.52 -32.18 -48.36
C ASN A 326 -80.75 -31.29 -48.61
N ALA A 327 -80.56 -29.98 -48.80
CA ALA A 327 -81.62 -29.06 -49.19
C ALA A 327 -82.15 -29.35 -50.61
N ALA A 328 -81.25 -29.66 -51.56
CA ALA A 328 -81.65 -30.08 -52.90
C ALA A 328 -82.42 -31.41 -52.88
N LYS A 329 -81.97 -32.40 -52.09
CA LYS A 329 -82.64 -33.71 -51.95
C LYS A 329 -84.00 -33.59 -51.25
N ALA A 330 -84.17 -32.68 -50.31
CA ALA A 330 -85.46 -32.37 -49.67
C ALA A 330 -86.44 -31.62 -50.61
N ALA A 331 -85.95 -30.97 -51.66
CA ALA A 331 -86.77 -30.31 -52.68
C ALA A 331 -87.17 -31.25 -53.84
N THR A 332 -86.68 -32.50 -53.88
CA THR A 332 -86.97 -33.47 -54.96
C THR A 332 -87.53 -34.82 -54.49
N GLY A 333 -87.92 -34.95 -53.22
CA GLY A 333 -88.67 -36.11 -52.69
C GLY A 333 -90.06 -35.70 -52.25
#